data_AF-A0A7S1FUW5-F1
#
_entry.id   AF-A0A7S1FUW5-F1
#
_cell.length_a   1.000
_cell.length_b   1.000
_cell.length_c   1.000
_cell.angle_alpha   90.00
_cell.angle_beta   90.00
_cell.angle_gamma   90.00
#
_symmetry.space_group_name_H-M   'P 1'
#
loop_
_entity.id
_entity.type
_entity.pdbx_description
1 polymer ?
#
loop_
_entity_poly.entity_id
_entity_poly.type
_entity_poly.pdbx_seq_one_letter_code
_entity_poly.pdbx_strand_id
1 'polypeptide(L)'
;MLKIMRKGGASLWVAPSGGRDRRDVSVSLSEPPSIPIAPFDSKTVDMFRLMGNKSKVPTHFYPLAMVSYELCPPPDTIEAGVGERRNVRYSPIGIAVGKEVPNVGGLECRHAFTEHAQEEVQGGYKQLVENIRENVPFRCAA
;
A
#
# COMPACT_ATOMS: atom_id res chain seq x y z
N MET A 1 18.72 3.03 -8.75
CA MET A 1 17.77 1.89 -8.88
C MET A 1 18.06 0.99 -10.08
N LEU A 2 18.01 1.48 -11.33
CA LEU A 2 18.20 0.66 -12.55
C LEU A 2 19.47 -0.24 -12.55
N LYS A 3 20.59 0.23 -11.99
CA LYS A 3 21.82 -0.59 -11.86
C LYS A 3 21.62 -1.86 -11.02
N ILE A 4 20.80 -1.78 -9.97
CA ILE A 4 20.45 -2.92 -9.10
C ILE A 4 19.55 -3.89 -9.87
N MET A 5 18.54 -3.38 -10.58
CA MET A 5 17.64 -4.22 -11.39
C MET A 5 18.40 -4.95 -12.51
N ARG A 6 19.37 -4.29 -13.17
CA ARG A 6 20.25 -4.91 -14.17
C ARG A 6 21.14 -6.03 -13.61
N LYS A 7 21.51 -5.97 -12.33
CA LYS A 7 22.26 -7.05 -11.68
C LYS A 7 21.39 -8.29 -11.46
N GLY A 8 20.07 -8.11 -11.30
CA GLY A 8 19.15 -9.18 -10.91
C GLY A 8 19.26 -9.59 -9.44
N GLY A 9 18.33 -10.43 -8.99
CA GLY A 9 18.31 -10.97 -7.62
C GLY A 9 17.93 -9.96 -6.54
N ALA A 10 17.31 -8.83 -6.91
CA ALA A 10 16.84 -7.82 -5.97
C ALA A 10 15.33 -7.94 -5.73
N SER A 11 14.91 -7.69 -4.48
CA SER A 11 13.52 -7.46 -4.11
C SER A 11 13.34 -5.99 -3.74
N LEU A 12 12.30 -5.36 -4.31
CA LEU A 12 12.02 -3.94 -4.12
C LEU A 12 10.60 -3.78 -3.57
N TRP A 13 10.47 -3.00 -2.51
CA TRP A 13 9.17 -2.55 -1.99
C TRP A 13 8.95 -1.09 -2.37
N VAL A 14 7.75 -0.79 -2.87
CA VAL A 14 7.35 0.55 -3.31
C VAL A 14 5.93 0.79 -2.86
N ALA A 15 5.67 1.93 -2.22
CA ALA A 15 4.32 2.46 -1.98
C ALA A 15 4.03 3.52 -3.06
N PRO A 16 3.25 3.21 -4.11
CA PRO A 16 3.09 4.12 -5.24
C PRO A 16 2.29 5.39 -4.90
N SER A 17 1.56 5.41 -3.78
CA SER A 17 0.88 6.61 -3.27
C SER A 17 1.84 7.71 -2.81
N GLY A 18 3.12 7.37 -2.58
CA GLY A 18 4.13 8.31 -2.09
C GLY A 18 3.98 8.71 -0.61
N GLY A 19 2.96 8.20 0.09
CA GLY A 19 2.68 8.53 1.48
C GLY A 19 1.96 7.40 2.23
N ARG A 20 1.79 7.59 3.54
CA ARG A 20 0.96 6.71 4.37
C ARG A 20 -0.52 6.94 4.07
N ASP A 21 -1.35 5.94 4.28
CA ASP A 21 -2.81 6.09 4.27
C ASP A 21 -3.26 7.08 5.35
N ARG A 22 -4.45 7.66 5.19
CA ARG A 22 -5.03 8.60 6.14
C ARG A 22 -6.42 8.12 6.53
N ARG A 23 -6.78 8.35 7.79
CA ARG A 23 -8.15 8.14 8.25
C ARG A 23 -9.07 9.08 7.50
N ASP A 24 -10.18 8.56 7.01
CA ASP A 24 -11.25 9.38 6.48
C ASP A 24 -12.01 10.01 7.66
N VAL A 25 -11.98 11.35 7.73
CA VAL A 25 -12.66 12.15 8.76
C VAL A 25 -14.03 12.66 8.32
N SER A 26 -14.41 12.39 7.06
CA SER A 26 -15.70 12.80 6.49
C SER A 26 -16.84 11.83 6.79
N VAL A 27 -16.50 10.60 7.20
CA VAL A 27 -17.49 9.57 7.54
C VAL A 27 -18.23 9.96 8.83
N SER A 28 -19.56 10.00 8.75
CA SER A 28 -20.47 10.26 9.87
C SER A 28 -20.20 9.33 11.06
N LEU A 29 -20.51 9.78 12.29
CA LEU A 29 -20.49 9.00 13.53
C LEU A 29 -21.29 7.67 13.46
N SER A 30 -22.13 7.50 12.43
CA SER A 30 -22.89 6.29 12.16
C SER A 30 -22.10 5.17 11.47
N GLU A 31 -20.89 5.43 10.97
CA GLU A 31 -20.05 4.43 10.30
C GLU A 31 -18.69 4.28 11.00
N PRO A 32 -18.10 3.06 11.01
CA PRO A 32 -16.77 2.85 11.57
C PRO A 32 -15.73 3.68 10.80
N PRO A 33 -14.74 4.29 11.49
CA PRO A 33 -13.70 5.07 10.84
C PRO A 33 -12.97 4.20 9.80
N SER A 34 -12.95 4.67 8.56
CA SER A 34 -12.29 3.97 7.46
C SER A 34 -10.88 4.53 7.26
N ILE A 35 -9.94 3.63 6.92
CA ILE A 35 -8.57 3.99 6.51
C ILE A 35 -8.45 3.52 5.06
N PRO A 36 -8.89 4.32 4.08
CA PRO A 36 -8.80 3.96 2.67
C PRO A 36 -7.35 3.87 2.23
N ILE A 37 -7.08 2.93 1.32
CA ILE A 37 -5.79 2.86 0.62
C ILE A 37 -5.63 4.13 -0.22
N ALA A 38 -4.55 4.87 0.02
CA ALA A 38 -4.22 6.06 -0.74
C ALA A 38 -4.04 5.72 -2.23
N PRO A 39 -4.56 6.58 -3.14
CA PRO A 39 -4.52 6.31 -4.56
C PRO A 39 -3.07 6.18 -5.06
N PHE A 40 -2.84 5.23 -5.96
CA PHE A 40 -1.52 5.01 -6.54
C PHE A 40 -1.20 6.12 -7.54
N ASP A 41 0.02 6.65 -7.48
CA ASP A 41 0.55 7.50 -8.56
C ASP A 41 0.96 6.62 -9.74
N SER A 42 0.17 6.69 -10.82
CA SER A 42 0.40 5.93 -12.05
C SER A 42 1.76 6.21 -12.67
N LYS A 43 2.30 7.43 -12.51
CA LYS A 43 3.65 7.78 -13.00
C LYS A 43 4.72 6.99 -12.27
N THR A 44 4.60 6.83 -10.96
CA THR A 44 5.52 6.02 -10.15
C THR A 44 5.46 4.55 -10.58
N VAL A 45 4.26 3.98 -10.72
CA VAL A 45 4.09 2.59 -11.18
C VAL A 45 4.71 2.37 -12.56
N ASP A 46 4.40 3.26 -13.51
CA ASP A 46 4.96 3.18 -14.87
C ASP A 46 6.47 3.33 -14.91
N MET A 47 7.04 4.19 -14.06
CA MET A 47 8.48 4.36 -13.94
C MET A 47 9.16 3.04 -13.54
N PHE A 48 8.60 2.29 -12.58
CA PHE A 48 9.13 0.97 -12.21
C PHE A 48 8.94 -0.08 -13.31
N ARG A 49 7.81 -0.09 -14.02
CA ARG A 49 7.60 -0.96 -15.20
C ARG A 49 8.62 -0.69 -16.30
N LEU A 50 8.87 0.58 -16.60
CA LEU A 50 9.88 1.00 -17.58
C LEU A 50 11.29 0.62 -17.14
N MET A 51 11.63 0.76 -15.87
CA MET A 51 12.93 0.31 -15.35
C MET A 51 13.08 -1.21 -15.42
N GLY A 52 12.03 -1.97 -15.10
CA GLY A 52 11.98 -3.43 -15.25
C GLY A 52 12.28 -3.84 -16.69
N ASN A 53 11.56 -3.27 -17.65
CA ASN A 53 11.77 -3.53 -19.08
C ASN A 53 13.18 -3.13 -19.55
N LYS A 54 13.70 -1.97 -19.12
CA LYS A 54 15.05 -1.50 -19.46
C LYS A 54 16.17 -2.29 -18.78
N SER A 55 15.87 -3.04 -17.72
CA SER A 55 16.87 -3.84 -17.01
C SER A 55 17.32 -5.07 -17.81
N LYS A 56 16.48 -5.54 -18.75
CA LYS A 56 16.65 -6.80 -19.50
C LYS A 56 16.74 -8.05 -18.60
N VAL A 57 16.30 -7.94 -17.35
CA VAL A 57 16.16 -9.05 -16.39
C VAL A 57 14.66 -9.24 -16.10
N PRO A 58 14.16 -10.48 -16.02
CA PRO A 58 12.78 -10.73 -15.62
C PRO A 58 12.41 -9.96 -14.35
N THR A 59 11.35 -9.15 -14.43
CA THR A 59 10.88 -8.30 -13.33
C THR A 59 9.41 -8.62 -13.09
N HIS A 60 9.09 -9.04 -11.88
CA HIS A 60 7.76 -9.45 -11.45
C HIS A 60 7.16 -8.40 -10.54
N PHE A 61 5.83 -8.22 -10.61
CA PHE A 61 5.10 -7.26 -9.80
C PHE A 61 4.05 -7.99 -8.98
N TYR A 62 4.12 -7.83 -7.66
CA TYR A 62 3.17 -8.42 -6.72
C TYR A 62 2.49 -7.30 -5.93
N PRO A 63 1.15 -7.26 -5.88
CA PRO A 63 0.45 -6.33 -5.02
C PRO A 63 0.64 -6.78 -3.56
N LEU A 64 0.88 -5.83 -2.67
CA LEU A 64 1.08 -6.10 -1.24
C LEU A 64 0.16 -5.18 -0.45
N ALA A 65 -0.77 -5.79 0.28
CA ALA A 65 -1.64 -5.10 1.24
C ALA A 65 -1.04 -5.18 2.65
N MET A 66 -1.16 -4.11 3.42
CA MET A 66 -0.63 -4.02 4.77
C MET A 66 -1.61 -3.30 5.69
N VAL A 67 -1.95 -3.92 6.81
CA VAL A 67 -2.70 -3.32 7.91
C VAL A 67 -1.70 -3.03 9.04
N SER A 68 -1.33 -1.77 9.21
CA SER A 68 -0.40 -1.34 10.26
C SER A 68 -0.67 0.07 10.80
N TYR A 69 -1.73 0.72 10.34
CA TYR A 69 -2.08 2.11 10.71
C TYR A 69 -2.11 2.32 12.22
N GLU A 70 -2.80 1.45 12.96
CA GLU A 70 -3.00 1.59 14.41
C GLU A 70 -1.71 1.38 15.22
N LEU A 71 -0.65 0.81 14.66
CA LEU A 71 0.62 0.62 15.37
C LEU A 71 1.30 1.97 15.67
N CYS A 72 1.32 2.86 14.68
CA CYS A 72 1.95 4.18 14.78
C CYS A 72 1.31 5.12 13.74
N PRO A 73 0.08 5.61 14.00
CA PRO A 73 -0.67 6.38 13.01
C PRO A 73 0.06 7.67 12.61
N PRO A 74 -0.16 8.14 11.38
CA PRO A 74 0.21 9.50 11.01
C PRO A 74 -0.51 10.53 11.89
N PRO A 75 0.11 11.69 12.12
CA PRO A 75 -0.61 12.86 12.62
C PRO A 75 -1.80 13.19 11.70
N ASP A 76 -2.89 13.66 12.30
CA ASP A 76 -4.09 14.10 11.54
C ASP A 76 -3.85 15.45 10.84
N THR A 77 -2.92 16.26 11.35
CA THR A 77 -2.50 17.56 10.79
C THR A 77 -1.04 17.50 10.31
N ILE A 78 -0.71 18.22 9.24
CA ILE A 78 0.67 18.39 8.78
C ILE A 78 1.19 19.70 9.38
N GLU A 79 1.72 19.68 10.60
CA GLU A 79 2.43 20.83 11.15
C GLU A 79 3.94 20.70 10.88
N ALA A 80 4.57 21.78 10.41
CA ALA A 80 6.00 21.80 10.09
C ALA A 80 6.90 21.85 11.35
N GLY A 81 6.34 21.68 12.54
CA GLY A 81 7.05 21.71 13.82
C GLY A 81 7.81 20.41 14.10
N VAL A 82 9.06 20.52 14.53
CA VAL A 82 9.84 19.36 15.00
C VAL A 82 9.35 18.99 16.40
N GLY A 83 9.01 17.71 16.64
CA GLY A 83 8.78 17.18 18.00
C GLY A 83 7.38 16.66 18.33
N GLU A 84 6.52 16.41 17.35
CA GLU A 84 5.20 15.83 17.62
C GLU A 84 5.28 14.48 18.33
N ARG A 85 4.47 14.33 19.38
CA ARG A 85 4.36 13.11 20.18
C ARG A 85 3.79 11.98 19.31
N ARG A 86 4.59 10.95 19.07
CA ARG A 86 4.15 9.74 18.37
C ARG A 86 3.36 8.85 19.33
N ASN A 87 2.12 8.56 18.97
CA ASN A 87 1.31 7.57 19.66
C ASN A 87 1.63 6.20 19.08
N VAL A 88 2.31 5.36 19.84
CA VAL A 88 2.55 3.95 19.49
C VAL A 88 1.60 3.09 20.31
N ARG A 89 0.91 2.16 19.66
CA ARG A 89 -0.07 1.28 20.31
C ARG A 89 0.31 -0.18 20.08
N TYR A 90 -0.02 -1.05 21.03
CA TYR A 90 0.08 -2.48 20.81
C TYR A 90 -1.12 -2.94 19.96
N SER A 91 -0.92 -3.01 18.66
CA SER A 91 -1.99 -3.24 17.68
C SER A 91 -1.65 -4.44 16.81
N PRO A 92 -2.65 -5.24 16.39
CA PRO A 92 -2.43 -6.27 15.40
C PRO A 92 -1.98 -5.65 14.07
N ILE A 93 -1.09 -6.36 13.38
CA ILE A 93 -0.66 -6.02 12.03
C ILE A 93 -0.94 -7.18 11.08
N GLY A 94 -1.13 -6.87 9.81
CA GLY A 94 -1.36 -7.87 8.76
C GLY A 94 -0.62 -7.51 7.49
N ILE A 95 -0.11 -8.52 6.79
CA ILE A 95 0.49 -8.38 5.46
C ILE A 95 -0.09 -9.49 4.59
N ALA A 96 -0.48 -9.14 3.38
CA ALA A 96 -0.93 -10.08 2.35
C ALA A 96 -0.22 -9.75 1.05
N VAL A 97 0.34 -10.78 0.41
CA VAL A 97 0.92 -10.68 -0.92
C VAL A 97 -0.05 -11.32 -1.88
N GLY A 98 -0.53 -10.54 -2.85
CA GLY A 98 -1.41 -11.03 -3.90
C GLY A 98 -0.67 -11.84 -4.97
N LYS A 99 -1.42 -12.27 -5.98
CA LYS A 99 -0.84 -12.96 -7.14
C LYS A 99 -0.04 -11.98 -8.00
N GLU A 100 0.85 -12.51 -8.83
CA GLU A 100 1.57 -11.68 -9.79
C GLU A 100 0.59 -10.93 -10.69
N VAL A 101 0.80 -9.62 -10.85
CA VAL A 101 0.01 -8.80 -11.75
C VAL A 101 0.46 -9.06 -13.19
N PRO A 102 -0.41 -9.59 -14.07
CA PRO A 102 -0.07 -9.74 -15.48
C PRO A 102 0.14 -8.37 -16.12
N ASN A 103 0.96 -8.31 -17.16
CA ASN A 103 1.20 -7.07 -17.88
C ASN A 103 -0.04 -6.66 -18.70
N VAL A 104 -0.98 -5.97 -18.07
CA VAL A 104 -2.22 -5.49 -18.68
C VAL A 104 -2.06 -4.10 -19.30
N GLY A 105 -2.88 -3.82 -20.31
CA GLY A 105 -3.03 -2.50 -20.93
C GLY A 105 -1.92 -2.05 -21.90
N GLY A 106 -0.74 -2.68 -21.88
CA GLY A 106 0.33 -2.36 -22.83
C GLY A 106 0.77 -0.89 -22.81
N LEU A 107 1.21 -0.36 -23.97
CA LEU A 107 1.67 1.03 -24.12
C LEU A 107 0.53 2.05 -24.10
N GLU A 108 -0.65 1.66 -24.60
CA GLU A 108 -1.81 2.52 -24.84
C GLU A 108 -2.71 2.67 -23.60
N CYS A 109 -2.81 1.64 -22.76
CA CYS A 109 -3.67 1.63 -21.57
C CYS A 109 -2.87 1.40 -20.28
N ARG A 110 -1.85 2.24 -20.04
CA ARG A 110 -0.95 2.07 -18.87
C ARG A 110 -1.67 2.17 -17.52
N HIS A 111 -2.74 2.97 -17.46
CA HIS A 111 -3.59 3.13 -16.28
C HIS A 111 -4.18 1.79 -15.81
N ALA A 112 -4.55 0.89 -16.74
CA ALA A 112 -5.16 -0.40 -16.41
C ALA A 112 -4.27 -1.27 -15.50
N PHE A 113 -2.94 -1.19 -15.64
CA PHE A 113 -2.03 -1.90 -14.74
C PHE A 113 -2.04 -1.30 -13.34
N THR A 114 -2.06 0.03 -13.25
CA THR A 114 -2.09 0.74 -11.96
C THR A 114 -3.40 0.49 -11.25
N GLU A 115 -4.52 0.59 -11.97
CA GLU A 115 -5.87 0.33 -11.48
C GLU A 115 -6.02 -1.10 -10.97
N HIS A 116 -5.62 -2.08 -11.79
CA HIS A 116 -5.69 -3.48 -11.38
C HIS A 116 -4.81 -3.78 -10.15
N ALA A 117 -3.58 -3.25 -10.10
CA ALA A 117 -2.72 -3.40 -8.92
C ALA A 117 -3.32 -2.74 -7.67
N GLN A 118 -3.99 -1.59 -7.83
CA GLN A 118 -4.66 -0.91 -6.73
C GLN A 118 -5.90 -1.69 -6.25
N GLU A 119 -6.71 -2.22 -7.17
CA GLU A 119 -7.88 -3.07 -6.86
C GLU A 119 -7.47 -4.31 -6.07
N GLU A 120 -6.41 -5.01 -6.49
CA GLU A 120 -5.88 -6.17 -5.77
C GLU A 120 -5.40 -5.82 -4.35
N VAL A 121 -4.71 -4.68 -4.18
CA VAL A 121 -4.29 -4.21 -2.84
C VAL A 121 -5.50 -3.84 -2.00
N GLN A 122 -6.51 -3.18 -2.56
CA GLN A 122 -7.73 -2.84 -1.84
C GLN A 122 -8.51 -4.09 -1.40
N GLY A 123 -8.63 -5.09 -2.26
CA GLY A 123 -9.25 -6.38 -1.94
C GLY A 123 -8.49 -7.11 -0.83
N GLY A 124 -7.16 -7.24 -0.97
CA GLY A 124 -6.31 -7.86 0.03
C GLY A 124 -6.33 -7.13 1.37
N TYR A 125 -6.41 -5.80 1.37
CA TYR A 125 -6.52 -5.00 2.59
C TYR A 125 -7.84 -5.25 3.32
N LYS A 126 -8.97 -5.25 2.60
CA LYS A 126 -10.29 -5.55 3.18
C LYS A 126 -10.30 -6.93 3.85
N GLN A 127 -9.80 -7.95 3.15
CA GLN A 127 -9.71 -9.30 3.68
C GLN A 127 -8.78 -9.41 4.90
N LEU A 128 -7.64 -8.70 4.90
CA LEU A 128 -6.76 -8.63 6.08
C LEU A 128 -7.47 -7.99 7.29
N VAL A 129 -8.18 -6.89 7.08
CA VAL A 129 -8.93 -6.20 8.15
C VAL A 129 -10.00 -7.13 8.74
N GLU A 130 -10.76 -7.83 7.89
CA GLU A 130 -11.75 -8.82 8.31
C GLU A 130 -11.11 -9.97 9.09
N ASN A 131 -10.05 -10.57 8.54
CA ASN A 131 -9.33 -11.66 9.19
C ASN A 131 -8.77 -11.26 10.56
N ILE A 132 -8.22 -10.05 10.69
CA ILE A 132 -7.74 -9.53 11.97
C ILE A 132 -8.91 -9.37 12.96
N ARG A 133 -10.05 -8.82 12.51
CA ARG A 133 -11.24 -8.61 13.35
C ARG A 133 -11.83 -9.93 13.87
N GLU A 134 -11.80 -10.98 13.06
CA GLU A 134 -12.38 -12.28 13.40
C GLU A 134 -11.44 -13.16 14.23
N ASN A 135 -10.14 -13.17 13.89
CA ASN A 135 -9.21 -14.18 14.40
C ASN A 135 -8.22 -13.65 15.44
N VAL A 136 -8.08 -12.32 15.60
CA VAL A 136 -7.17 -11.77 16.61
C VAL A 136 -7.95 -11.43 17.89
N PRO A 137 -7.69 -12.15 19.00
CA PRO A 137 -8.46 -12.00 20.24
C PRO A 137 -8.22 -10.64 20.93
N PHE A 138 -7.13 -9.95 20.58
CA PHE A 138 -6.78 -8.67 21.17
C PHE A 138 -7.41 -7.51 20.39
N ARG A 139 -8.44 -6.90 20.99
CA ARG A 139 -8.96 -5.61 20.56
C ARG A 139 -8.23 -4.55 21.36
N CYS A 140 -7.44 -3.69 20.69
CA CYS A 140 -7.03 -2.44 21.32
C CYS A 140 -8.32 -1.76 21.79
N ALA A 141 -8.42 -1.44 23.08
CA ALA A 141 -9.54 -0.68 23.62
C ALA A 141 -9.67 0.60 22.81
N ALA A 142 -10.86 0.79 22.22
CA ALA A 142 -11.20 1.92 21.37
C ALA A 142 -11.06 3.25 22.13
#